data_AF-W8YM98-F1
#
_entry.id   AF-W8YM98-F1
#
_cell.length_a   1.000
_cell.length_b   1.000
_cell.length_c   1.000
_cell.angle_alpha   90.00
_cell.angle_beta   90.00
_cell.angle_gamma   90.00
#
_symmetry.space_group_name_H-M   'P 1'
#
loop_
_entity.id
_entity.type
_entity.pdbx_description
1 polymer ?
#
loop_
_entity_poly.entity_id
_entity_poly.type
_entity_poly.pdbx_seq_one_letter_code
_entity_poly.pdbx_strand_id
1 'polypeptide(L)'
;MNNLDKAVQAALLGPEIKKLKVFDHEFNVKPAYISKKDNQTVVNGQISHHLSYRLDDQVYYRFVKENGEVKNLEIKIDRGGWTKITAPIGAITAQYFGVPITPDLLSQIGQQLGTLTDGKWEYASEAIVAAIGLYVE
;
A
#
# COMPACT_ATOMS: atom_id res chain seq x y z
N MET A 1 -16.53 -6.48 5.46
CA MET A 1 -15.09 -6.38 5.14
C MET A 1 -14.96 -5.54 3.89
N ASN A 2 -14.40 -4.34 4.02
CA ASN A 2 -14.24 -3.41 2.90
C ASN A 2 -13.10 -3.91 1.97
N ASN A 3 -12.90 -3.29 0.81
CA ASN A 3 -11.86 -3.76 -0.13
C ASN A 3 -10.42 -3.46 0.35
N LEU A 4 -10.21 -2.48 1.23
CA LEU A 4 -8.92 -2.25 1.87
C LEU A 4 -8.57 -3.40 2.84
N ASP A 5 -9.53 -3.88 3.63
CA ASP A 5 -9.36 -5.05 4.52
C ASP A 5 -9.02 -6.30 3.70
N LYS A 6 -9.67 -6.49 2.55
CA LYS A 6 -9.36 -7.60 1.63
C LYS A 6 -7.94 -7.49 1.07
N ALA A 7 -7.48 -6.28 0.77
CA ALA A 7 -6.10 -6.04 0.32
C ALA A 7 -5.11 -6.40 1.44
N VAL A 8 -5.39 -6.00 2.68
CA VAL A 8 -4.57 -6.39 3.85
C VAL A 8 -4.53 -7.90 4.01
N GLN A 9 -5.68 -8.59 3.95
CA GLN A 9 -5.71 -10.06 4.07
C GLN A 9 -4.92 -10.74 2.95
N ALA A 10 -5.07 -10.30 1.70
CA ALA A 10 -4.32 -10.84 0.58
C ALA A 10 -2.80 -10.67 0.77
N ALA A 11 -2.37 -9.52 1.31
CA ALA A 11 -0.96 -9.26 1.58
C ALA A 11 -0.44 -10.08 2.77
N LEU A 12 -1.18 -10.20 3.87
CA LEU A 12 -0.68 -10.85 5.09
C LEU A 12 -0.80 -12.37 5.07
N LEU A 13 -1.86 -12.90 4.47
CA LEU A 13 -2.23 -14.31 4.55
C LEU A 13 -2.29 -14.99 3.17
N GLY A 14 -2.41 -14.20 2.10
CA GLY A 14 -2.71 -14.71 0.77
C GLY A 14 -4.10 -15.36 0.66
N PRO A 15 -4.42 -15.94 -0.51
CA PRO A 15 -3.68 -15.87 -1.77
C PRO A 15 -3.74 -14.47 -2.42
N GLU A 16 -3.06 -14.29 -3.56
CA GLU A 16 -3.17 -13.07 -4.37
C GLU A 16 -4.64 -12.80 -4.74
N ILE A 17 -5.09 -11.56 -4.59
CA ILE A 17 -6.38 -11.10 -5.11
C ILE A 17 -6.12 -10.18 -6.31
N LYS A 18 -6.73 -10.51 -7.45
CA LYS A 18 -6.61 -9.73 -8.70
C LYS A 18 -7.77 -8.78 -8.89
N LYS A 19 -7.51 -7.63 -9.53
CA LYS A 19 -8.48 -6.58 -9.87
C LYS A 19 -9.35 -6.14 -8.68
N LEU A 20 -8.77 -6.10 -7.48
CA LEU A 20 -9.42 -5.64 -6.28
C LEU A 20 -9.59 -4.11 -6.34
N LYS A 21 -10.83 -3.64 -6.34
CA LYS A 21 -11.12 -2.20 -6.43
C LYS A 21 -10.89 -1.50 -5.08
N VAL A 22 -9.90 -0.62 -5.00
CA VAL A 22 -9.58 0.21 -3.82
C VAL A 22 -9.56 1.68 -4.26
N PHE A 23 -10.40 2.52 -3.65
CA PHE A 23 -10.57 3.95 -4.00
C PHE A 23 -10.69 4.21 -5.50
N ASP A 24 -11.62 3.52 -6.16
CA ASP A 24 -11.86 3.58 -7.61
C ASP A 24 -10.76 3.08 -8.56
N HIS A 25 -9.66 2.55 -8.02
CA HIS A 25 -8.59 1.91 -8.79
C HIS A 25 -8.59 0.40 -8.60
N GLU A 26 -8.28 -0.36 -9.64
CA GLU A 26 -8.15 -1.82 -9.56
C GLU A 26 -6.71 -2.20 -9.24
N PHE A 27 -6.51 -3.07 -8.25
CA PHE A 27 -5.19 -3.56 -7.86
C PHE A 27 -5.10 -5.08 -7.88
N ASN A 28 -3.92 -5.60 -8.23
CA ASN A 28 -3.54 -6.96 -7.87
C ASN A 28 -2.70 -6.90 -6.59
N VAL A 29 -3.12 -7.61 -5.56
CA VAL A 29 -2.46 -7.59 -4.25
C VAL A 29 -1.87 -8.96 -3.98
N LYS A 30 -0.54 -9.05 -3.96
CA LYS A 30 0.20 -10.30 -3.75
C LYS A 30 0.51 -10.51 -2.27
N PRO A 31 0.66 -11.77 -1.82
CA PRO A 31 1.19 -12.06 -0.49
C PRO A 31 2.55 -11.40 -0.29
N ALA A 32 2.72 -10.73 0.84
CA ALA A 32 3.98 -10.16 1.27
C ALA A 32 4.90 -11.24 1.84
N TYR A 33 6.19 -11.07 1.64
CA TYR A 33 7.21 -11.78 2.38
C TYR A 33 7.40 -11.11 3.75
N ILE A 34 7.03 -11.82 4.81
CA ILE A 34 7.08 -11.34 6.19
C ILE A 34 8.08 -12.19 6.96
N SER A 35 9.07 -11.52 7.58
CA SER A 35 10.07 -12.16 8.42
C SER A 35 10.05 -11.52 9.80
N LYS A 36 9.87 -12.33 10.85
CA LYS A 36 9.90 -11.89 12.24
C LYS A 36 11.24 -12.25 12.88
N LYS A 37 11.88 -11.30 13.55
CA LYS A 37 13.08 -11.49 14.35
C LYS A 37 13.00 -10.62 15.60
N ASP A 38 12.96 -11.25 16.77
CA ASP A 38 12.80 -10.56 18.06
C ASP A 38 11.57 -9.63 18.05
N ASN A 39 11.74 -8.35 18.36
CA ASN A 39 10.68 -7.34 18.31
C ASN A 39 10.51 -6.67 16.93
N GLN A 40 11.13 -7.23 15.89
CA GLN A 40 11.18 -6.65 14.55
C GLN A 40 10.46 -7.54 13.52
N THR A 41 9.50 -6.95 12.81
CA THR A 41 8.85 -7.58 11.66
C THR A 41 9.26 -6.86 10.38
N VAL A 42 9.97 -7.55 9.49
CA VAL A 42 10.36 -7.01 8.18
C VAL A 42 9.35 -7.46 7.15
N VAL A 43 8.76 -6.51 6.43
CA VAL A 43 7.77 -6.77 5.39
C VAL A 43 8.33 -6.33 4.05
N ASN A 44 8.25 -7.21 3.06
CA ASN A 44 8.56 -6.91 1.66
C ASN A 44 7.38 -7.39 0.82
N GLY A 45 6.76 -6.53 0.03
CA GLY A 45 5.62 -6.95 -0.76
C GLY A 45 5.49 -6.21 -2.07
N GLN A 46 4.49 -6.65 -2.84
CA GLN A 46 4.22 -6.14 -4.17
C GLN A 46 2.70 -6.02 -4.37
N ILE A 47 2.27 -4.87 -4.88
CA ILE A 47 0.95 -4.68 -5.46
C ILE A 47 1.10 -4.14 -6.88
N SER A 48 0.09 -4.30 -7.71
CA SER A 48 0.07 -3.66 -9.03
C SER A 48 -1.21 -2.89 -9.26
N HIS A 49 -1.13 -1.72 -9.88
CA HIS A 49 -2.28 -1.00 -10.39
C HIS A 49 -2.66 -1.61 -11.75
N HIS A 50 -3.83 -2.24 -11.78
CA HIS A 50 -4.30 -2.96 -12.95
C HIS A 50 -4.74 -2.00 -14.05
N LEU A 51 -4.20 -2.22 -15.26
CA LEU A 51 -4.49 -1.39 -16.43
C LEU A 51 -4.92 -2.27 -17.61
N SER A 52 -5.95 -1.83 -18.34
CA SER A 52 -6.55 -2.67 -19.38
C SER A 52 -5.78 -2.68 -20.71
N TYR A 53 -5.01 -1.63 -21.01
CA TYR A 53 -4.43 -1.41 -22.35
C TYR A 53 -2.89 -1.32 -22.37
N ARG A 54 -2.25 -1.48 -21.21
CA ARG A 54 -0.79 -1.52 -21.07
C ARG A 54 -0.41 -2.36 -19.86
N LEU A 55 0.89 -2.63 -19.69
CA LEU A 55 1.41 -3.28 -18.50
C LEU A 55 1.02 -2.48 -17.25
N ASP A 56 0.55 -3.20 -16.24
CA ASP A 56 0.26 -2.70 -14.89
C ASP A 56 1.44 -1.91 -14.32
N ASP A 57 1.16 -0.85 -13.58
CA ASP A 57 2.17 -0.20 -12.75
C ASP A 57 2.46 -1.08 -11.54
N GLN A 58 3.74 -1.36 -11.27
CA GLN A 58 4.14 -2.18 -10.13
C GLN A 58 4.52 -1.28 -8.96
N VAL A 59 4.08 -1.64 -7.76
CA VAL A 59 4.47 -1.01 -6.51
C VAL A 59 5.14 -2.06 -5.65
N TYR A 60 6.42 -1.84 -5.38
CA TYR A 60 7.18 -2.62 -4.42
C TYR A 60 7.30 -1.81 -3.15
N TYR A 61 7.02 -2.44 -2.02
CA TYR A 61 7.14 -1.80 -0.72
C TYR A 61 7.98 -2.65 0.22
N ARG A 62 8.73 -1.98 1.07
CA ARG A 62 9.49 -2.57 2.15
C ARG A 62 9.39 -1.70 3.37
N PHE A 63 9.18 -2.29 4.53
CA PHE A 63 9.27 -1.57 5.80
C PHE A 63 9.63 -2.52 6.93
N VAL A 64 9.95 -1.92 8.07
CA VAL A 64 10.24 -2.61 9.32
C VAL A 64 9.21 -2.17 10.35
N LYS A 65 8.50 -3.10 10.98
CA LYS A 65 7.68 -2.80 12.15
C LYS A 65 8.45 -3.16 13.41
N GLU A 66 8.57 -2.22 14.33
CA GLU A 66 9.25 -2.42 15.61
C GLU A 66 8.46 -1.73 16.72
N ASN A 67 8.12 -2.45 17.78
CA ASN A 67 7.32 -1.95 18.90
C ASN A 67 5.99 -1.30 18.47
N GLY A 68 5.35 -1.84 17.42
CA GLY A 68 4.09 -1.32 16.87
C GLY A 68 4.24 -0.17 15.86
N GLU A 69 5.44 0.37 15.68
CA GLU A 69 5.71 1.48 14.77
C GLU A 69 6.30 1.02 13.43
N VAL A 70 5.83 1.58 12.33
CA VAL A 70 6.41 1.37 11.00
C VAL A 70 7.61 2.30 10.81
N LYS A 71 8.75 1.71 10.46
CA LYS A 71 10.05 2.36 10.22
C LYS A 71 10.60 1.98 8.85
N ASN A 72 11.49 2.82 8.31
CA ASN A 72 12.21 2.58 7.06
C ASN A 72 11.28 2.17 5.91
N LEU A 73 10.15 2.87 5.76
CA LEU A 73 9.23 2.62 4.65
C LEU A 73 9.87 3.08 3.34
N GLU A 74 10.13 2.12 2.47
CA GLU A 74 10.60 2.30 1.11
C GLU A 74 9.49 1.87 0.14
N ILE A 75 9.18 2.73 -0.82
CA ILE A 75 8.23 2.43 -1.89
C ILE A 75 8.92 2.71 -3.22
N LYS A 76 8.92 1.71 -4.11
CA LYS A 76 9.39 1.82 -5.48
C LYS A 76 8.22 1.57 -6.43
N ILE A 77 7.99 2.51 -7.34
CA ILE A 77 6.99 2.36 -8.40
C ILE A 77 7.69 2.17 -9.74
N ASP A 78 7.41 1.04 -10.39
CA ASP A 78 7.81 0.78 -11.78
C ASP A 78 6.58 0.94 -12.66
N ARG A 79 6.48 2.08 -13.35
CA ARG A 79 5.41 2.30 -14.33
C ARG A 79 5.76 1.58 -15.62
N GLY A 80 4.91 0.66 -16.07
CA GLY A 80 5.14 -0.19 -17.25
C GLY A 80 5.12 0.53 -18.61
N GLY A 81 5.49 1.82 -18.67
CA GLY A 81 5.53 2.66 -19.87
C GLY A 81 6.80 3.50 -19.96
N TRP A 82 7.00 4.20 -21.09
CA TRP A 82 8.21 5.00 -21.37
C TRP A 82 8.36 6.29 -20.56
N THR A 83 7.34 6.66 -19.78
CA THR A 83 7.30 7.94 -19.05
C THR A 83 7.97 7.79 -17.69
N LYS A 84 9.08 8.52 -17.46
CA LYS A 84 9.60 8.76 -16.11
C LYS A 84 8.62 9.67 -15.38
N ILE A 85 7.94 9.15 -14.36
CA ILE A 85 7.05 9.96 -13.53
C ILE A 85 7.67 10.14 -12.16
N THR A 86 7.94 11.39 -11.81
CA THR A 86 8.18 11.88 -10.46
C THR A 86 6.83 12.04 -9.76
N ALA A 87 6.19 10.94 -9.36
CA ALA A 87 5.05 11.06 -8.46
C ALA A 87 5.57 11.44 -7.07
N PRO A 88 4.81 12.23 -6.29
CA PRO A 88 5.13 12.49 -4.89
C PRO A 88 4.82 11.24 -4.06
N ILE A 89 5.56 10.15 -4.32
CA ILE A 89 5.50 8.93 -3.53
C ILE A 89 6.02 9.28 -2.15
N GLY A 90 5.26 8.91 -1.14
CA GLY A 90 5.50 9.23 0.25
C GLY A 90 4.77 10.47 0.73
N ALA A 91 3.76 10.99 0.02
CA ALA A 91 2.96 12.11 0.54
C ALA A 91 2.16 11.71 1.79
N ILE A 92 1.54 10.52 1.81
CA ILE A 92 0.88 10.01 3.02
C ILE A 92 1.97 9.66 4.04
N THR A 93 3.02 8.97 3.61
CA THR A 93 4.12 8.58 4.51
C THR A 93 4.79 9.78 5.19
N ALA A 94 5.02 10.88 4.48
CA ALA A 94 5.64 12.10 5.00
C ALA A 94 4.66 12.92 5.84
N GLN A 95 3.41 13.02 5.44
CA GLN A 95 2.37 13.70 6.22
C GLN A 95 2.14 13.03 7.58
N TYR A 96 2.31 11.71 7.64
CA TYR A 96 2.07 10.90 8.84
C TYR A 96 3.34 10.27 9.40
N PHE A 97 4.52 10.81 9.06
CA PHE A 97 5.79 10.29 9.58
C PHE A 97 5.87 10.47 11.10
N GLY A 98 6.10 9.38 11.84
CA GLY A 98 6.11 9.38 13.30
C GLY A 98 4.72 9.47 13.95
N VAL A 99 3.64 9.48 13.16
CA VAL A 99 2.27 9.37 13.65
C VAL A 99 1.89 7.88 13.65
N PRO A 100 1.41 7.32 14.77
CA PRO A 100 0.89 5.96 14.78
C PRO A 100 -0.23 5.82 13.75
N ILE A 101 -0.10 4.86 12.84
CA ILE A 101 -1.17 4.54 11.89
C ILE A 101 -2.29 3.90 12.70
N THR A 102 -3.46 4.53 12.79
CA THR A 102 -4.64 4.02 13.48
C THR A 102 -5.77 3.72 12.50
N PRO A 103 -6.79 2.91 12.88
CA PRO A 103 -7.97 2.72 12.05
C PRO A 103 -8.69 4.03 11.68
N ASP A 104 -8.72 5.00 12.60
CA ASP A 104 -9.29 6.33 12.36
C ASP A 104 -8.48 7.10 11.32
N LEU A 105 -7.15 7.04 11.40
CA LEU A 105 -6.28 7.70 10.43
C LEU A 105 -6.44 7.08 9.03
N LEU A 106 -6.51 5.75 8.92
CA LEU A 106 -6.79 5.07 7.65
C LEU A 106 -8.16 5.46 7.09
N SER A 107 -9.15 5.64 7.94
CA SER A 107 -10.49 6.11 7.53
C SER A 107 -10.44 7.54 7.01
N GLN A 108 -9.69 8.43 7.66
CA GLN A 108 -9.47 9.81 7.20
C GLN A 108 -8.74 9.87 5.86
N ILE A 109 -7.67 9.08 5.70
CA ILE A 109 -6.95 8.93 4.43
C ILE A 109 -7.94 8.44 3.36
N GLY A 110 -8.72 7.40 3.66
CA GLY A 110 -9.70 6.85 2.72
C GLY A 110 -10.79 7.86 2.32
N GLN A 111 -11.26 8.69 3.26
CA GLN A 111 -12.20 9.78 2.96
C GLN A 111 -11.56 10.86 2.08
N GLN A 112 -10.33 11.29 2.40
CA GLN A 112 -9.60 12.27 1.58
C GLN A 112 -9.37 11.75 0.16
N LEU A 113 -8.96 10.49 0.02
CA LEU A 113 -8.72 9.88 -1.28
C LEU A 113 -10.01 9.60 -2.05
N GLY A 114 -11.10 9.22 -1.38
CA GLY A 114 -12.41 9.04 -2.00
C GLY A 114 -12.99 10.32 -2.62
N THR A 115 -12.56 11.50 -2.17
CA THR A 115 -12.91 12.79 -2.81
C THR A 115 -12.05 13.14 -4.02
N LEU A 116 -10.92 12.46 -4.21
CA LEU A 116 -10.00 12.66 -5.33
C LEU A 116 -10.31 11.63 -6.41
N THR A 117 -11.29 11.95 -7.27
CA THR A 117 -11.75 11.06 -8.35
C THR A 117 -10.79 10.92 -9.52
N ASP A 118 -9.64 11.62 -9.53
CA ASP A 118 -8.79 11.72 -10.72
C ASP A 118 -7.30 11.51 -10.44
N GLY A 119 -6.74 10.46 -11.07
CA GLY A 119 -5.32 10.37 -11.41
C GLY A 119 -4.31 10.00 -10.32
N LYS A 120 -4.72 9.63 -9.10
CA LYS A 120 -3.83 9.50 -7.94
C LYS A 120 -3.77 8.09 -7.33
N TRP A 121 -3.78 7.07 -8.18
CA TRP A 121 -3.71 5.65 -7.78
C TRP A 121 -2.51 5.34 -6.86
N GLU A 122 -1.44 6.13 -6.93
CA GLU A 122 -0.26 6.03 -6.07
C GLU A 122 -0.63 6.22 -4.59
N TYR A 123 -1.55 7.14 -4.29
CA TYR A 123 -2.04 7.36 -2.94
C TYR A 123 -2.91 6.20 -2.46
N ALA A 124 -3.74 5.63 -3.34
CA ALA A 124 -4.48 4.42 -3.02
C ALA A 124 -3.53 3.25 -2.72
N SER A 125 -2.42 3.17 -3.46
CA SER A 125 -1.36 2.19 -3.21
C SER A 125 -0.67 2.41 -1.85
N GLU A 126 -0.37 3.66 -1.48
CA GLU A 126 0.19 4.03 -0.17
C GLU A 126 -0.78 3.71 0.97
N ALA A 127 -2.08 3.94 0.79
CA ALA A 127 -3.10 3.59 1.78
C ALA A 127 -3.19 2.07 2.02
N ILE A 128 -3.04 1.25 0.98
CA ILE A 128 -2.93 -0.20 1.11
C ILE A 128 -1.70 -0.57 1.93
N VAL A 129 -0.53 -0.01 1.60
CA VAL A 129 0.73 -0.29 2.34
C VAL A 129 0.65 0.15 3.80
N ALA A 130 0.07 1.32 4.07
CA ALA A 130 -0.18 1.83 5.41
C ALA A 130 -1.09 0.88 6.22
N ALA A 131 -2.17 0.39 5.61
CA ALA A 131 -3.06 -0.58 6.24
C ALA A 131 -2.35 -1.90 6.55
N ILE A 132 -1.50 -2.39 5.65
CA ILE A 132 -0.67 -3.59 5.89
C ILE A 132 0.26 -3.35 7.10
N GLY A 133 0.91 -2.18 7.17
CA GLY A 133 1.75 -1.80 8.31
C GLY A 133 1.00 -1.75 9.64
N LEU A 134 -0.27 -1.31 9.64
CA LEU A 134 -1.11 -1.32 10.82
C LEU A 134 -1.37 -2.74 11.33
N TYR A 135 -1.76 -3.65 10.43
CA TYR A 135 -2.25 -4.98 10.81
C TYR A 135 -1.19 -6.08 10.86
N VAL A 136 0.00 -5.86 10.28
CA VAL A 136 1.10 -6.82 10.42
C VAL A 136 1.58 -6.89 11.86
N GLU A 137 1.79 -8.10 12.36
CA GLU A 137 2.30 -8.36 13.72
C GLU A 137 3.82 -8.36 13.77
#